data_AF-A0A6N7APN1-F1
#
_entry.id   AF-A0A6N7APN1-F1
#
_cell.length_a   1.000
_cell.length_b   1.000
_cell.length_c   1.000
_cell.angle_alpha   90.00
_cell.angle_beta   90.00
_cell.angle_gamma   90.00
#
_symmetry.space_group_name_H-M   'P 1'
#
loop_
_entity.id
_entity.type
_entity.pdbx_description
1 polymer ?
#
loop_
_entity_poly.entity_id
_entity_poly.type
_entity_poly.pdbx_seq_one_letter_code
_entity_poly.pdbx_strand_id
1 'polypeptide(L)' 'MKSSVKMTSIRLDTKLADDAARVLGVKNRSEAVHMALREIVALEKFKDLMIGHGGKLKFEAHGR' A
#
# COMPACT_ATOMS: atom_id res chain seq x y z
N MET A 1 -3.30 6.50 19.23
CA MET A 1 -3.68 5.16 19.74
C MET A 1 -2.65 4.17 19.23
N LYS A 2 -1.85 3.52 20.10
CA LYS A 2 -0.91 2.47 19.66
C LYS A 2 -1.76 1.30 19.13
N SER A 3 -1.78 1.08 17.81
CA SER A 3 -2.40 -0.11 17.25
C SER A 3 -1.64 -1.31 17.80
N SER A 4 -2.28 -2.10 18.67
CA SER A 4 -1.74 -3.38 19.13
C SER A 4 -1.60 -4.27 17.90
N VAL A 5 -0.40 -4.35 17.33
CA VAL A 5 -0.12 -5.25 16.22
C VAL A 5 -0.13 -6.65 16.83
N LYS A 6 -1.22 -7.40 16.58
CA LYS A 6 -1.30 -8.81 16.95
C LYS A 6 -0.39 -9.60 16.03
N MET A 7 0.77 -9.99 16.55
CA MET A 7 1.69 -10.86 15.83
C MET A 7 1.02 -12.23 15.64
N THR A 8 0.94 -12.66 14.38
CA THR A 8 0.30 -13.92 14.00
C THR A 8 1.31 -14.72 13.18
N SER A 9 1.46 -16.01 13.50
CA SER A 9 2.29 -16.91 12.69
C SER A 9 1.51 -17.36 11.47
N ILE A 10 1.98 -16.96 10.28
CA ILE A 10 1.43 -17.38 8.99
C ILE A 10 2.51 -18.12 8.19
N ARG A 11 2.10 -19.03 7.31
CA ARG A 11 3.02 -19.60 6.31
C ARG A 11 3.16 -18.60 5.18
N LEU A 12 4.40 -18.17 4.93
CA LEU A 12 4.75 -17.17 3.92
C LEU A 12 5.95 -17.68 3.14
N ASP A 13 5.98 -17.40 1.83
CA ASP A 13 7.21 -17.59 1.05
C ASP A 13 8.29 -16.63 1.56
N THR A 14 9.32 -17.21 2.18
CA THR A 14 10.42 -16.45 2.77
C THR A 14 11.25 -15.73 1.73
N LYS A 15 11.34 -16.24 0.49
CA LYS A 15 12.11 -15.58 -0.58
C LYS A 15 11.42 -14.30 -1.02
N LEU A 16 10.10 -14.35 -1.21
CA LEU A 16 9.31 -13.19 -1.56
C LEU A 16 9.38 -12.11 -0.47
N ALA A 17 9.38 -12.52 0.81
CA ALA A 17 9.53 -11.58 1.93
C ALA A 17 10.91 -10.92 1.97
N ASP A 18 11.98 -11.67 1.65
CA ASP A 18 13.34 -11.15 1.57
C ASP A 18 13.52 -10.20 0.37
N ASP A 19 12.91 -10.52 -0.77
CA ASP A 19 12.89 -9.66 -1.95
C ASP A 19 12.15 -8.35 -1.67
N ALA A 20 10.98 -8.44 -1.03
CA ALA A 20 10.23 -7.27 -0.61
C ALA A 20 11.04 -6.42 0.38
N ALA A 21 11.75 -7.03 1.33
CA ALA A 21 12.59 -6.30 2.28
C ALA A 21 13.73 -5.54 1.57
N ARG A 22 14.34 -6.15 0.55
CA ARG A 22 15.39 -5.53 -0.27
C ARG A 22 14.85 -4.39 -1.13
N VAL A 23 13.71 -4.56 -1.78
CA VAL A 23 13.08 -3.52 -2.62
C VAL A 23 12.63 -2.32 -1.77
N LEU A 24 12.05 -2.59 -0.60
CA LEU A 24 11.56 -1.57 0.32
C LEU A 24 12.66 -0.98 1.23
N GLY A 25 13.87 -1.56 1.23
CA GLY A 25 15.01 -1.09 2.02
C GLY A 25 14.85 -1.27 3.54
N VAL A 26 14.01 -2.21 3.97
CA VAL A 26 13.70 -2.44 5.38
C VAL A 26 14.54 -3.56 5.98
N LYS A 27 14.78 -3.47 7.29
CA LYS A 27 15.64 -4.42 8.01
C LYS A 27 14.95 -5.72 8.38
N ASN A 28 13.62 -5.73 8.44
CA ASN A 28 12.86 -6.86 8.98
C ASN A 28 11.77 -7.32 8.00
N ARG A 29 11.62 -8.64 7.83
CA ARG A 29 10.61 -9.26 6.94
C ARG A 29 9.19 -8.85 7.29
N SER A 30 8.88 -8.78 8.59
CA SER A 30 7.54 -8.38 9.06
C SER A 30 7.20 -6.95 8.67
N GLU A 31 8.20 -6.06 8.67
CA GLU A 31 8.02 -4.66 8.26
C GLU A 31 7.78 -4.56 6.75
N ALA A 32 8.52 -5.34 5.95
CA ALA A 32 8.33 -5.43 4.51
C ALA A 32 6.89 -5.85 4.16
N VAL A 33 6.39 -6.88 4.85
CA VAL A 33 5.02 -7.37 4.66
C VAL A 33 3.99 -6.32 5.06
N HIS A 34 4.16 -5.63 6.19
CA HIS A 34 3.23 -4.59 6.61
C HIS A 34 3.20 -3.39 5.67
N MET A 35 4.35 -2.99 5.12
CA MET A 35 4.43 -1.92 4.13
C MET A 35 3.77 -2.33 2.82
N ALA A 36 4.08 -3.51 2.29
CA ALA A 36 3.48 -4.02 1.06
C ALA A 36 1.94 -4.10 1.14
N LEU A 37 1.41 -4.59 2.28
CA LEU A 37 -0.04 -4.64 2.49
C LEU A 37 -0.67 -3.24 2.55
N ARG A 38 0.01 -2.26 3.14
CA ARG A 38 -0.47 -0.86 3.16
C ARG A 38 -0.53 -0.26 1.77
N GLU A 39 0.50 -0.49 0.97
CA GLU A 39 0.60 0.04 -0.39
C GLU A 39 -0.49 -0.53 -1.29
N ILE A 40 -0.73 -1.84 -1.24
CA ILE A 40 -1.78 -2.49 -2.04
C ILE A 40 -3.16 -1.92 -1.68
N VAL A 41 -3.48 -1.80 -0.39
CA VAL A 41 -4.77 -1.25 0.06
C VAL A 41 -4.89 0.23 -0.32
N ALA A 42 -3.81 1.00 -0.22
CA ALA A 42 -3.80 2.40 -0.64
C ALA A 42 -4.01 2.54 -2.15
N LEU A 43 -3.39 1.67 -2.95
CA LEU A 43 -3.53 1.64 -4.40
C LEU A 43 -4.96 1.31 -4.83
N GLU A 44 -5.60 0.34 -4.16
CA GLU A 44 -6.99 -0.01 -4.43
C GLU A 44 -7.93 1.16 -4.13
N LYS A 45 -7.78 1.78 -2.94
CA LYS A 45 -8.53 2.99 -2.58
C LYS A 45 -8.31 4.14 -3.57
N PHE A 46 -7.08 4.30 -4.07
CA PHE A 46 -6.76 5.29 -5.08
C PHE A 46 -7.50 5.00 -6.40
N LYS A 47 -7.51 3.74 -6.85
CA LYS A 47 -8.26 3.33 -8.05
C LYS A 47 -9.76 3.61 -7.89
N ASP A 48 -10.33 3.27 -6.74
CA ASP A 48 -11.75 3.54 -6.46
C ASP A 48 -12.07 5.04 -6.48
N LEU A 49 -11.19 5.85 -5.89
CA LEU A 49 -11.32 7.30 -5.91
C LEU A 49 -11.25 7.84 -7.34
N MET A 50 -10.31 7.35 -8.14
CA MET A 50 -10.15 7.71 -9.55
C MET A 50 -11.32 7.25 -10.42
N ILE A 51 -11.93 6.10 -10.16
CA ILE A 51 -13.15 5.67 -10.86
C ILE A 51 -14.33 6.58 -10.46
N GLY A 52 -14.47 6.90 -9.18
CA GLY A 52 -15.57 7.73 -8.68
C GLY A 52 -15.54 9.18 -9.19
N HIS A 53 -14.34 9.72 -9.40
CA HIS A 53 -14.10 11.13 -9.78
C HIS A 53 -13.52 11.30 -11.19
N GLY A 54 -13.15 10.22 -11.86
CA GLY A 54 -12.58 10.22 -13.21
C GLY A 54 -13.56 10.85 -14.19
N GLY A 55 -13.11 11.92 -14.87
CA GLY A 55 -13.93 12.67 -15.81
C GLY A 55 -14.94 13.65 -15.19
N LYS A 56 -15.11 13.67 -13.87
CA LYS A 56 -15.95 14.66 -13.16
C LYS A 56 -15.19 15.91 -12.71
N LEU A 57 -13.86 15.81 -12.64
CA LEU A 57 -12.99 16.94 -12.32
C LEU A 57 -12.96 17.90 -13.51
N LYS A 58 -13.61 19.04 -13.37
CA LYS A 58 -13.44 20.16 -14.29
C LYS A 58 -12.13 20.86 -13.92
N PHE A 59 -11.21 20.94 -14.88
CA PHE A 59 -9.99 21.72 -14.70
C PHE A 59 -10.38 23.20 -14.67
N GLU A 60 -10.31 23.85 -13.51
CA GLU A 60 -10.76 25.25 -13.34
C GLU A 60 -9.97 26.24 -14.20
N ALA A 61 -8.79 25.86 -14.71
CA ALA A 61 -8.00 26.66 -15.64
C ALA A 61 -8.40 26.49 -17.12
N HIS A 62 -9.54 25.86 -17.44
CA HIS A 62 -10.11 25.86 -18.80
C HIS A 62 -10.96 27.10 -19.11
N GLY A 63 -10.60 28.25 -18.54
CA GLY A 63 -11.39 29.48 -18.63
C GLY A 63 -10.60 30.74 -18.33
N ARG A 64 -9.62 31.07 -19.17
CA ARG A 64 -9.33 32.44 -19.61
C ARG A 64 -8.45 32.45 -20.85
#